data_AF-A0A419A544-F1
#
_entry.id   AF-A0A419A544-F1
#
_cell.length_a   1.000
_cell.length_b   1.000
_cell.length_c   1.000
_cell.angle_alpha   90.00
_cell.angle_beta   90.00
_cell.angle_gamma   90.00
#
_symmetry.space_group_name_H-M   'P 1'
#
loop_
_entity.id
_entity.type
_entity.pdbx_description
1 polymer ?
#
loop_
_entity_poly.entity_id
_entity_poly.type
_entity_poly.pdbx_seq_one_letter_code
_entity_poly.pdbx_strand_id
1 'polypeptide(L)'
;MHAAPLPDPAETRDNATFEALLRALSRPGQVHGLPRPGLLPAALALVDLECAVFTDDPALAPALAGTGARLAEAAVADYLFLSGNPLAAAGSAPVGSALHPENGATLLIATGLSGGPALRLTGPGIDGSIRIA
;
A
#
# COMPACT_ATOMS: atom_id res chain seq x y z
N MET A 1 3.39 -21.35 33.09
CA MET A 1 3.53 -20.96 31.67
C MET A 1 2.18 -20.42 31.23
N HIS A 2 2.09 -19.15 30.84
CA HIS A 2 0.86 -18.62 30.24
C HIS A 2 0.80 -19.10 28.79
N ALA A 3 -0.37 -19.54 28.32
CA ALA A 3 -0.57 -19.90 26.92
C ALA A 3 -0.34 -18.68 26.03
N ALA A 4 0.23 -18.89 24.84
CA ALA A 4 0.36 -17.82 23.86
C ALA A 4 -1.04 -17.30 23.47
N PRO A 5 -1.22 -15.97 23.34
CA PRO A 5 -2.47 -15.43 22.84
C PRO A 5 -2.72 -15.94 21.42
N LEU A 6 -3.98 -16.27 21.13
CA LEU A 6 -4.41 -16.63 19.79
C LEU A 6 -4.83 -15.34 19.06
N PRO A 7 -4.42 -15.16 17.79
CA PRO A 7 -4.81 -13.98 17.04
C PRO A 7 -6.32 -13.99 16.78
N ASP A 8 -6.92 -12.82 16.85
CA ASP A 8 -8.31 -12.63 16.46
C ASP A 8 -8.45 -12.60 14.91
N PRO A 9 -9.69 -12.56 14.39
CA PRO A 9 -9.91 -12.52 12.95
C PRO A 9 -9.38 -11.27 12.24
N ALA A 10 -9.28 -10.13 12.93
CA ALA A 10 -8.74 -8.90 12.36
C ALA A 10 -7.21 -8.99 12.28
N GLU A 11 -6.55 -9.41 13.36
CA GLU A 11 -5.11 -9.66 13.41
C GLU A 11 -4.68 -10.68 12.34
N THR A 12 -5.46 -11.75 12.18
CA THR A 12 -5.20 -12.76 11.13
C THR A 12 -5.31 -12.18 9.72
N ARG A 13 -6.31 -11.33 9.46
CA ARG A 13 -6.49 -10.65 8.16
C ARG A 13 -5.36 -9.66 7.89
N ASP A 14 -4.96 -8.89 8.89
CA ASP A 14 -3.99 -7.81 8.72
C ASP A 14 -2.58 -8.40 8.53
N ASN A 15 -2.23 -9.45 9.27
CA ASN A 15 -0.98 -10.20 9.03
C ASN A 15 -0.96 -10.82 7.62
N ALA A 16 -2.04 -11.46 7.18
CA ALA A 16 -2.11 -12.03 5.83
C ALA A 16 -2.02 -10.95 4.73
N THR A 17 -2.56 -9.76 4.99
CA THR A 17 -2.45 -8.61 4.07
C THR A 17 -1.00 -8.10 4.03
N PHE A 18 -0.37 -7.92 5.18
CA PHE A 18 1.04 -7.52 5.27
C PHE A 18 1.96 -8.51 4.53
N GLU A 19 1.77 -9.82 4.73
CA GLU A 19 2.52 -10.85 4.02
C GLU A 19 2.35 -10.76 2.49
N ALA A 20 1.13 -10.54 2.00
CA ALA A 20 0.87 -10.37 0.58
C ALA A 20 1.58 -9.13 0.00
N LEU A 21 1.56 -8.01 0.74
CA LEU A 21 2.23 -6.78 0.35
C LEU A 21 3.75 -6.92 0.37
N LEU A 22 4.31 -7.53 1.42
CA LEU A 22 5.75 -7.80 1.53
C LEU A 22 6.25 -8.67 0.37
N ARG A 23 5.47 -9.69 -0.02
CA ARG A 23 5.81 -10.53 -1.18
C ARG A 23 5.74 -9.75 -2.49
N ALA A 24 4.70 -8.93 -2.69
CA ALA A 24 4.56 -8.11 -3.89
C ALA A 24 5.72 -7.10 -4.04
N LEU A 25 6.10 -6.42 -2.95
CA LEU A 25 7.20 -5.45 -2.96
C LEU A 25 8.57 -6.11 -3.13
N SER A 26 8.78 -7.30 -2.54
CA SER A 26 10.03 -8.05 -2.68
C SER A 26 10.17 -8.85 -3.98
N ARG A 27 9.07 -9.05 -4.73
CA ARG A 27 9.03 -9.74 -6.02
C ARG A 27 8.27 -8.91 -7.08
N PRO A 28 8.83 -7.76 -7.52
CA PRO A 28 8.12 -6.87 -8.42
C PRO A 28 7.63 -7.55 -9.69
N GLY A 29 6.37 -7.29 -10.06
CA GLY A 29 5.70 -7.91 -11.22
C GLY A 29 4.97 -9.22 -10.93
N GLN A 30 5.10 -9.81 -9.74
CA GLN A 30 4.27 -10.95 -9.31
C GLN A 30 2.97 -10.46 -8.66
N VAL A 31 1.86 -11.07 -9.05
CA VAL A 31 0.54 -10.75 -8.47
C VAL A 31 0.31 -11.60 -7.22
N HIS A 32 -0.02 -10.94 -6.12
CA HIS A 32 -0.39 -11.58 -4.86
C HIS A 32 -1.82 -11.18 -4.48
N GLY A 33 -2.63 -12.17 -4.11
CA GLY A 33 -4.01 -11.93 -3.69
C GLY A 33 -4.07 -11.38 -2.27
N LEU A 34 -4.88 -10.35 -2.08
CA LEU A 34 -5.26 -9.88 -0.74
C LEU A 34 -6.37 -10.77 -0.17
N PRO A 35 -6.45 -10.92 1.17
CA PRO A 35 -7.52 -11.69 1.82
C PRO A 35 -8.92 -11.08 1.62
N ARG A 36 -8.99 -9.78 1.29
CA ARG A 36 -10.20 -9.07 0.89
C ARG A 36 -9.88 -8.09 -0.25
N PRO A 37 -10.84 -7.78 -1.14
CA PRO A 37 -10.63 -6.81 -2.22
C PRO A 37 -10.59 -5.37 -1.70
N GLY A 38 -10.06 -4.47 -2.52
CA GLY A 38 -10.02 -3.03 -2.26
C GLY A 38 -8.78 -2.57 -1.48
N LEU A 39 -8.73 -1.28 -1.18
CA LEU A 39 -7.58 -0.64 -0.52
C LEU A 39 -7.63 -0.73 1.02
N LEU A 40 -8.82 -0.91 1.60
CA LEU A 40 -9.00 -0.92 3.05
C LEU A 40 -8.15 -1.97 3.78
N PRO A 41 -8.01 -3.23 3.31
CA PRO A 41 -7.16 -4.21 4.01
C PRO A 41 -5.70 -3.74 4.13
N ALA A 42 -5.17 -3.08 3.09
CA ALA A 42 -3.83 -2.54 3.13
C ALA A 42 -3.71 -1.36 4.10
N ALA A 43 -4.73 -0.50 4.16
CA ALA A 43 -4.79 0.57 5.16
C ALA A 43 -4.74 0.01 6.58
N LEU A 44 -5.59 -0.97 6.91
CA LEU A 44 -5.66 -1.56 8.25
C LEU A 44 -4.38 -2.31 8.64
N ALA A 45 -3.62 -2.84 7.67
CA ALA A 45 -2.39 -3.57 7.93
C ALA A 45 -1.13 -2.68 8.04
N LEU A 46 -1.15 -1.47 7.48
CA LEU A 46 0.03 -0.60 7.38
C LEU A 46 -0.05 0.69 8.18
N VAL A 47 -1.26 1.18 8.45
CA VAL A 47 -1.49 2.53 8.95
C VAL A 47 -1.80 2.49 10.44
N ASP A 48 -1.16 3.39 11.18
CA ASP A 48 -1.38 3.61 12.60
C ASP A 48 -1.40 5.11 12.95
N LEU A 49 -1.33 5.41 14.25
CA LEU A 49 -1.36 6.75 14.82
C LEU A 49 -0.18 7.65 14.39
N GLU A 50 0.93 7.08 13.91
CA GLU A 50 2.13 7.82 13.52
C GLU A 50 2.09 8.24 12.04
N CYS A 51 1.14 7.68 11.28
CA CYS A 51 1.03 7.89 9.84
C CYS A 51 0.21 9.15 9.48
N ALA A 52 0.67 9.86 8.45
CA ALA A 52 -0.12 10.80 7.68
C ALA A 52 -0.65 10.12 6.42
N VAL A 53 -1.96 10.25 6.15
CA VAL A 53 -2.60 9.57 5.02
C VAL A 53 -3.42 10.52 4.17
N PHE A 54 -3.41 10.27 2.86
CA PHE A 54 -4.27 10.93 1.88
C PHE A 54 -5.11 9.87 1.17
N THR A 55 -6.34 10.22 0.81
CA THR A 55 -7.15 9.42 -0.11
C THR A 55 -7.96 10.32 -1.03
N ASP A 56 -8.10 9.91 -2.28
CA ASP A 56 -9.03 10.52 -3.24
C ASP A 56 -10.44 9.88 -3.19
N ASP A 57 -10.64 8.88 -2.33
CA ASP A 57 -11.88 8.16 -2.13
C ASP A 57 -12.57 8.61 -0.83
N PRO A 58 -13.65 9.40 -0.91
CA PRO A 58 -14.40 9.82 0.26
C PRO A 58 -14.99 8.65 1.07
N ALA A 59 -15.22 7.48 0.46
CA ALA A 59 -15.73 6.31 1.16
C ALA A 59 -14.67 5.63 2.04
N LEU A 60 -13.38 5.82 1.74
CA LEU A 60 -12.27 5.25 2.50
C LEU A 60 -11.86 6.15 3.67
N ALA A 61 -12.07 7.46 3.57
CA ALA A 61 -11.64 8.45 4.56
C ALA A 61 -12.11 8.16 6.01
N PRO A 62 -13.37 7.74 6.29
CA PRO A 62 -13.78 7.41 7.65
C PRO A 62 -13.04 6.21 8.23
N ALA A 63 -12.75 5.20 7.41
CA ALA A 63 -12.03 4.01 7.84
C ALA A 63 -10.55 4.32 8.11
N LEU A 64 -9.94 5.17 7.29
CA LEU A 64 -8.59 5.70 7.54
C LEU A 64 -8.52 6.50 8.83
N ALA A 65 -9.47 7.41 9.08
CA ALA A 65 -9.53 8.14 10.35
C ALA A 65 -9.70 7.19 11.55
N GLY A 66 -10.42 6.09 11.37
CA GLY A 66 -10.59 5.04 12.38
C GLY A 66 -9.31 4.31 12.80
N THR A 67 -8.24 4.39 12.00
CA THR A 67 -6.90 3.84 12.37
C THR A 67 -6.15 4.73 13.36
N GLY A 68 -6.60 5.97 13.55
CA GLY A 68 -5.90 6.99 14.31
C GLY A 68 -4.91 7.83 13.50
N ALA A 69 -4.70 7.51 12.22
CA ALA A 69 -3.86 8.29 11.33
C ALA A 69 -4.35 9.73 11.14
N ARG A 70 -3.40 10.62 10.87
CA ARG A 70 -3.68 12.01 10.49
C ARG A 70 -4.07 12.08 9.02
N LEU A 71 -5.29 12.50 8.72
CA LEU A 71 -5.66 12.88 7.36
C LEU A 71 -4.86 14.12 6.94
N ALA A 72 -4.24 14.08 5.76
CA ALA A 72 -3.35 15.13 5.27
C ALA A 72 -3.46 15.31 3.75
N GLU A 73 -2.86 16.39 3.26
CA GLU A 73 -2.69 16.62 1.81
C GLU A 73 -1.67 15.64 1.22
N ALA A 74 -1.84 15.29 -0.06
CA ALA A 74 -0.96 14.36 -0.78
C ALA A 74 0.54 14.73 -0.68
N ALA A 75 0.86 16.03 -0.61
CA ALA A 75 2.23 16.53 -0.55
C ALA A 75 2.98 16.26 0.77
N VAL A 76 2.28 15.79 1.81
CA VAL A 76 2.85 15.54 3.14
C VAL A 76 2.34 14.22 3.75
N ALA A 77 1.72 13.37 2.94
CA ALA A 77 1.22 12.07 3.36
C ALA A 77 2.30 10.99 3.22
N ASP A 78 2.36 10.08 4.19
CA ASP A 78 3.21 8.89 4.16
C ASP A 78 2.57 7.78 3.31
N TYR A 79 1.24 7.71 3.29
CA TYR A 79 0.47 6.78 2.45
C TYR A 79 -0.62 7.49 1.65
N LEU A 80 -0.69 7.18 0.36
CA LEU A 80 -1.72 7.67 -0.56
C LEU A 80 -2.59 6.50 -1.03
N PHE A 81 -3.88 6.52 -0.71
CA PHE A 81 -4.86 5.52 -1.16
C PHE A 81 -5.71 6.10 -2.29
N LEU A 82 -5.43 5.65 -3.52
CA LEU A 82 -5.92 6.29 -4.75
C LEU A 82 -6.80 5.33 -5.54
N SER A 83 -8.01 5.74 -5.87
CA SER A 83 -9.00 4.97 -6.64
C SER A 83 -9.52 5.70 -7.88
N GLY A 84 -9.28 7.01 -7.98
CA GLY A 84 -9.72 7.87 -9.06
C GLY A 84 -8.62 8.15 -10.08
N ASN A 85 -8.22 9.41 -10.19
CA ASN A 85 -7.14 9.85 -11.08
C ASN A 85 -5.86 10.08 -10.27
N PRO A 86 -4.96 9.09 -10.19
CA PRO A 86 -3.84 9.14 -9.26
C PRO A 86 -2.75 10.14 -9.67
N LEU A 87 -2.71 10.61 -10.92
CA LEU A 87 -1.56 11.34 -11.47
C LEU A 87 -1.26 12.65 -10.72
N ALA A 88 -2.30 13.41 -10.37
CA ALA A 88 -2.13 14.68 -9.68
C ALA A 88 -1.57 14.49 -8.26
N ALA A 89 -2.13 13.53 -7.51
CA ALA A 89 -1.69 13.21 -6.15
C ALA A 89 -0.30 12.54 -6.16
N ALA A 90 -0.02 11.67 -7.13
CA ALA A 90 1.28 11.04 -7.29
C ALA A 90 2.38 12.05 -7.63
N GLY A 91 2.06 13.09 -8.42
CA GLY A 91 3.01 14.14 -8.79
C GLY A 91 3.41 15.07 -7.62
N SER A 92 2.60 15.14 -6.56
CA SER A 92 2.92 15.94 -5.37
C SER A 92 3.46 15.11 -4.21
N ALA A 93 3.38 13.78 -4.28
CA ALA A 93 3.77 12.89 -3.20
C ALA A 93 5.27 13.03 -2.83
N PRO A 94 5.61 13.01 -1.54
CA PRO A 94 6.99 12.97 -1.08
C PRO A 94 7.79 11.83 -1.72
N VAL A 95 9.00 12.11 -2.17
CA VAL A 95 9.93 11.11 -2.73
C VAL A 95 11.10 10.78 -1.79
N GLY A 96 11.06 11.29 -0.56
CA GLY A 96 12.16 11.21 0.38
C GLY A 96 13.33 12.12 -0.01
N SER A 97 14.49 11.87 0.59
CA SER A 97 15.73 12.57 0.29
C SER A 97 16.91 11.60 0.22
N ALA A 98 18.09 12.07 -0.18
CA ALA A 98 19.28 11.22 -0.20
C ALA A 98 19.69 10.73 1.21
N LEU A 99 19.45 11.53 2.25
CA LEU A 99 19.76 11.17 3.64
C LEU A 99 18.65 10.36 4.29
N HIS A 100 17.41 10.61 3.88
CA HIS A 100 16.20 9.97 4.41
C HIS A 100 15.32 9.49 3.25
N PRO A 101 15.73 8.45 2.51
CA PRO A 101 14.92 7.88 1.43
C PRO A 101 13.62 7.24 1.94
N GLU A 102 13.59 6.82 3.20
CA GLU A 102 12.42 6.25 3.89
C GLU A 102 11.28 7.26 4.09
N ASN A 103 11.57 8.57 4.04
CA ASN A 103 10.56 9.63 4.17
C ASN A 103 9.80 9.88 2.85
N GLY A 104 9.89 8.97 1.89
CA GLY A 104 9.05 8.97 0.70
C GLY A 104 7.67 8.38 1.00
N ALA A 105 6.69 8.76 0.20
CA ALA A 105 5.34 8.26 0.34
C ALA A 105 5.13 6.93 -0.39
N THR A 106 4.28 6.07 0.18
CA THR A 106 3.83 4.83 -0.46
C THR A 106 2.47 5.05 -1.12
N LEU A 107 2.39 4.78 -2.43
CA LEU A 107 1.15 4.91 -3.19
C LEU A 107 0.48 3.54 -3.36
N LEU A 108 -0.77 3.44 -2.94
CA LEU A 108 -1.64 2.28 -3.17
C LEU A 108 -2.74 2.68 -4.14
N ILE A 109 -2.69 2.12 -5.36
CA ILE A 109 -3.57 2.50 -6.46
C ILE A 109 -4.52 1.35 -6.78
N ALA A 110 -5.83 1.59 -6.67
CA ALA A 110 -6.86 0.66 -7.10
C ALA A 110 -7.03 0.76 -8.62
N THR A 111 -6.49 -0.22 -9.35
CA THR A 111 -6.56 -0.25 -10.82
C THR A 111 -6.62 -1.68 -11.34
N GLY A 112 -6.99 -1.83 -12.62
CA GLY A 112 -6.84 -3.10 -13.33
C GLY A 112 -5.38 -3.43 -13.54
N LEU A 113 -4.99 -4.68 -13.26
CA LEU A 113 -3.63 -5.18 -13.47
C LEU A 113 -3.39 -5.72 -14.89
N SER A 114 -4.40 -5.66 -15.75
CA SER A 114 -4.36 -6.21 -17.11
C SER A 114 -4.96 -5.27 -18.15
N GLY A 115 -4.47 -5.37 -19.38
CA GLY A 115 -4.98 -4.61 -20.54
C GLY A 115 -4.22 -3.31 -20.79
N GLY A 116 -3.10 -3.10 -20.10
CA GLY A 116 -2.17 -2.02 -20.34
C GLY A 116 -1.09 -2.38 -21.37
N PRO A 117 -0.12 -1.46 -21.61
CA PRO A 117 1.03 -1.77 -22.44
C PRO A 117 1.86 -2.89 -21.81
N ALA A 118 2.39 -3.79 -22.64
CA ALA A 118 3.31 -4.82 -22.18
C ALA A 118 4.63 -4.19 -21.70
N LEU A 119 4.97 -4.40 -20.43
CA LEU A 119 6.20 -3.92 -19.81
C LEU A 119 7.13 -5.10 -19.51
N ARG A 120 8.44 -4.87 -19.63
CA ARG A 120 9.47 -5.80 -19.18
C ARG A 120 10.18 -5.22 -17.97
N LEU A 121 10.08 -5.90 -16.83
CA LEU A 121 10.69 -5.49 -15.57
C LEU A 121 11.98 -6.27 -15.31
N THR A 122 12.97 -5.59 -14.72
CA THR A 122 14.27 -6.12 -14.28
C THR A 122 14.70 -5.39 -13.02
N GLY A 123 15.53 -6.01 -12.18
CA GLY A 123 16.08 -5.39 -10.98
C GLY A 123 15.97 -6.28 -9.75
N PRO A 124 16.19 -5.74 -8.55
CA PRO A 124 16.07 -6.48 -7.30
C PRO A 124 14.73 -7.21 -7.17
N GLY A 125 14.75 -8.44 -6.66
CA GLY A 125 13.55 -9.28 -6.50
C GLY A 125 13.11 -10.03 -7.76
N ILE A 126 13.73 -9.77 -8.92
CA ILE A 126 13.43 -10.43 -10.20
C ILE A 126 14.64 -11.25 -10.65
N ASP A 127 14.42 -12.55 -10.89
CA ASP A 127 15.42 -13.41 -11.54
C ASP A 127 15.40 -13.16 -13.06
N GLY A 128 16.41 -12.45 -13.56
CA GLY A 128 16.49 -12.03 -14.96
C GLY A 128 15.46 -10.97 -15.32
N SER A 129 14.30 -11.36 -15.84
CA SER A 129 13.22 -10.44 -16.23
C SER A 129 11.84 -11.06 -16.22
N ILE A 130 10.81 -10.25 -15.94
CA ILE A 130 9.40 -10.64 -16.02
C ILE A 130 8.63 -9.69 -16.96
N ARG A 131 7.57 -10.19 -17.61
CA ARG A 131 6.64 -9.38 -18.41
C ARG A 131 5.31 -9.23 -17.68
N ILE A 132 4.76 -8.02 -17.70
CA ILE A 132 3.41 -7.69 -17.21
C ILE A 132 2.65 -6.93 -18.30
N ALA A 133 1.32 -7.00 -18.30
CA ALA A 133 0.43 -6.30 -19.23
C ALA A 133 -0.98 -6.22 -18.66
#